data_AF-A0A8H4YMM6-F1
#
_entry.id   AF-A0A8H4YMM6-F1
#
_cell.length_a   1.000
_cell.length_b   1.000
_cell.length_c   1.000
_cell.angle_alpha   90.00
_cell.angle_beta   90.00
_cell.angle_gamma   90.00
#
_symmetry.space_group_name_H-M   'P 1'
#
loop_
_entity.id
_entity.type
_entity.pdbx_description
1 polymer ?
#
loop_
_entity_poly.entity_id
_entity_poly.type
_entity_poly.pdbx_seq_one_letter_code
_entity_poly.pdbx_strand_id
1 'polypeptide(L)'
;MDSTPNNVTLAMTGNTLTLLDLPTTRLEAHDAIAMAAISMKHYYGRHHKPTLFDVGGKVYLRHYRGYTINSPVERKVSQQFAGPFTVTERAGRSAYRLHVPDHWRIHPIISVYQLRVRRARSIRQEQRQPNVISDPRWKT
;
A
#
# COMPACT_ATOMS: atom_id res chain seq x y z
N MET A 1 -22.44 -60.19 -28.14
CA MET A 1 -21.77 -60.11 -29.46
C MET A 1 -22.50 -58.99 -30.17
N ASP A 2 -21.95 -57.81 -30.36
CA ASP A 2 -20.66 -57.60 -31.01
C ASP A 2 -19.95 -56.35 -30.47
N SER A 3 -18.62 -56.43 -30.43
CA SER A 3 -17.73 -55.33 -30.14
C SER A 3 -17.59 -54.48 -31.40
N THR A 4 -17.40 -53.16 -31.27
CA THR A 4 -16.22 -52.40 -31.74
C THR A 4 -16.48 -50.89 -31.56
N PRO A 5 -15.54 -50.13 -31.00
CA PRO A 5 -15.67 -48.70 -30.78
C PRO A 5 -15.18 -47.92 -32.01
N ASN A 6 -16.00 -47.01 -32.53
CA ASN A 6 -15.53 -46.05 -33.53
C ASN A 6 -14.92 -44.83 -32.83
N ASN A 7 -13.63 -44.98 -32.58
CA ASN A 7 -12.64 -43.92 -32.47
C ASN A 7 -12.98 -42.70 -33.36
N VAL A 8 -13.46 -41.63 -32.73
CA VAL A 8 -13.58 -40.33 -33.42
C VAL A 8 -12.15 -39.79 -33.61
N THR A 9 -11.71 -39.88 -34.86
CA THR A 9 -10.42 -39.49 -35.42
C THR A 9 -9.92 -38.15 -34.92
N LEU A 10 -8.67 -38.14 -34.45
CA LEU A 10 -7.85 -36.95 -34.24
C LEU A 10 -7.63 -36.25 -35.60
N ALA A 11 -8.26 -35.10 -35.80
CA ALA A 11 -7.91 -34.19 -36.87
C ALA A 11 -7.71 -32.79 -36.29
N MET A 12 -6.44 -32.39 -36.17
CA MET A 12 -6.07 -30.99 -36.05
C MET A 12 -6.40 -30.29 -37.37
N THR A 13 -7.50 -29.53 -37.40
CA THR A 13 -7.69 -28.36 -38.28
C THR A 13 -9.03 -27.71 -37.93
N GLY A 14 -9.01 -26.39 -37.70
CA GLY A 14 -10.21 -25.56 -37.77
C GLY A 14 -10.80 -25.19 -36.42
N ASN A 15 -10.50 -23.97 -35.98
CA ASN A 15 -11.23 -23.24 -34.95
C ASN A 15 -12.72 -23.12 -35.34
N THR A 16 -13.60 -23.89 -34.70
CA THR A 16 -15.05 -23.66 -34.73
C THR A 16 -15.58 -23.64 -33.30
N LEU A 17 -15.72 -22.44 -32.74
CA LEU A 17 -16.43 -22.21 -31.50
C LEU A 17 -17.92 -22.52 -31.74
N THR A 18 -18.37 -23.71 -31.34
CA THR A 18 -19.78 -24.08 -31.35
C THR A 18 -20.54 -23.24 -30.32
N LEU A 19 -21.37 -22.33 -30.80
CA LEU A 19 -22.26 -21.44 -30.03
C LEU A 19 -23.47 -22.23 -29.47
N LEU A 20 -23.24 -23.32 -28.74
CA LEU A 20 -24.32 -24.20 -28.26
C LEU A 20 -24.22 -24.54 -26.77
N ASP A 21 -23.41 -23.80 -26.01
CA ASP A 21 -23.23 -23.99 -24.56
C ASP A 21 -23.26 -22.66 -23.77
N LEU A 22 -24.22 -21.78 -24.08
CA LEU A 22 -24.43 -20.53 -23.33
C LEU A 22 -24.59 -20.68 -21.80
N PRO A 23 -25.31 -21.69 -21.26
CA PRO A 23 -25.40 -21.84 -19.80
C PRO A 23 -24.07 -22.27 -19.19
N THR A 24 -23.31 -23.12 -19.87
CA THR A 24 -22.01 -23.65 -19.44
C THR A 24 -20.94 -22.57 -19.45
N THR A 25 -20.84 -21.79 -20.53
CA THR A 25 -19.93 -20.64 -20.63
C THR A 25 -20.21 -19.55 -19.60
N ARG A 26 -21.49 -19.29 -19.28
CA ARG A 26 -21.89 -18.35 -18.22
C ARG A 26 -21.44 -18.84 -16.83
N LEU A 27 -21.58 -20.14 -16.58
CA LEU A 27 -21.16 -20.75 -15.32
C LEU A 27 -19.64 -20.67 -15.16
N GLU A 28 -18.89 -21.03 -16.20
CA GLU A 28 -17.43 -20.94 -16.23
C GLU A 28 -16.93 -19.50 -16.03
N ALA A 29 -17.57 -18.52 -16.68
CA ALA A 29 -17.23 -17.11 -16.50
C ALA A 29 -17.48 -16.63 -15.06
N HIS A 30 -18.60 -17.05 -14.46
CA HIS A 30 -18.92 -16.74 -13.07
C HIS A 30 -17.87 -17.32 -12.12
N ASP A 31 -17.49 -18.59 -12.31
CA ASP A 31 -16.51 -19.27 -11.48
C ASP A 31 -15.10 -18.66 -11.65
N ALA A 32 -14.71 -18.28 -12.88
CA ALA A 32 -13.47 -17.58 -13.14
C ALA A 32 -13.38 -16.24 -12.40
N ILE A 33 -14.48 -15.46 -12.38
CA ILE A 33 -14.56 -14.20 -11.61
C ILE A 33 -14.41 -14.47 -10.11
N ALA A 34 -15.08 -15.50 -9.59
CA ALA A 34 -14.99 -15.87 -8.18
C ALA A 34 -13.55 -16.28 -7.79
N MET A 35 -12.90 -17.12 -8.61
CA MET A 35 -11.51 -17.55 -8.40
C MET A 35 -10.53 -16.39 -8.50
N ALA A 36 -10.75 -15.46 -9.43
CA ALA A 36 -9.97 -14.24 -9.54
C ALA A 36 -10.11 -13.38 -8.27
N ALA A 37 -11.32 -13.18 -7.75
CA ALA A 37 -11.56 -12.43 -6.52
C ALA A 37 -10.88 -13.06 -5.28
N ILE A 38 -10.95 -14.40 -5.16
CA ILE A 38 -10.26 -15.15 -4.10
C ILE A 38 -8.74 -14.95 -4.19
N SER A 39 -8.19 -15.09 -5.39
CA SER A 39 -6.75 -14.88 -5.65
C SER A 39 -6.34 -13.45 -5.31
N MET A 40 -7.07 -12.45 -5.78
CA MET A 40 -6.83 -11.02 -5.47
C MET A 40 -6.82 -10.76 -3.97
N LYS A 41 -7.78 -11.31 -3.23
CA LYS A 41 -7.83 -11.19 -1.77
C LYS A 41 -6.61 -11.82 -1.10
N HIS A 42 -6.20 -13.00 -1.54
CA HIS A 42 -5.04 -13.70 -0.99
C HIS A 42 -3.73 -12.92 -1.23
N TYR A 43 -3.50 -12.44 -2.46
CA TYR A 43 -2.33 -11.64 -2.79
C TYR A 43 -2.31 -10.30 -2.03
N TYR A 44 -3.47 -9.63 -1.91
CA TYR A 44 -3.58 -8.42 -1.12
C TYR A 44 -3.24 -8.67 0.36
N GLY A 45 -3.82 -9.71 0.96
CA GLY A 45 -3.62 -10.04 2.37
C GLY A 45 -2.19 -10.43 2.73
N ARG A 46 -1.44 -11.05 1.80
CA ARG A 46 -0.09 -11.59 2.07
C ARG A 46 0.90 -10.56 2.63
N HIS A 47 0.85 -9.32 2.15
CA HIS A 47 1.77 -8.25 2.58
C HIS A 47 1.09 -7.15 3.40
N HIS A 48 -0.23 -7.20 3.54
CA HIS A 48 -0.98 -6.16 4.24
C HIS A 48 -0.91 -6.37 5.75
N LYS A 49 -0.12 -5.55 6.44
CA LYS A 49 -0.05 -5.53 7.91
C LYS A 49 -1.01 -4.49 8.46
N PRO A 50 -1.91 -4.85 9.40
CA PRO A 50 -2.78 -3.87 10.04
C PRO A 50 -1.92 -2.88 10.84
N THR A 51 -1.97 -1.62 10.47
CA THR A 51 -1.33 -0.54 11.24
C THR A 51 -2.40 0.08 12.13
N LEU A 52 -2.26 -0.11 13.44
CA LEU A 52 -3.14 0.46 14.45
C LEU A 52 -2.44 1.65 15.10
N PHE A 53 -3.22 2.70 15.38
CA PHE A 53 -2.75 3.88 16.08
C PHE A 53 -3.65 4.10 17.28
N ASP A 54 -3.03 4.39 18.43
CA ASP A 54 -3.77 4.71 19.64
C ASP A 54 -4.28 6.15 19.59
N VAL A 55 -5.48 6.35 20.14
CA VAL A 55 -6.05 7.69 20.35
C VAL A 55 -5.16 8.44 21.35
N GLY A 56 -4.83 9.70 21.04
CA GLY A 56 -3.83 10.49 21.77
C GLY A 56 -2.37 10.24 21.32
N GLY A 57 -2.14 9.23 20.48
CA GLY A 57 -0.84 8.97 19.87
C GLY A 57 -0.41 10.09 18.94
N LYS A 58 0.92 10.29 18.83
CA LYS A 58 1.52 11.22 17.87
C LYS A 58 1.92 10.50 16.59
N VAL A 59 1.42 10.97 15.46
CA VAL A 59 1.66 10.41 14.13
C VAL A 59 2.15 11.48 13.17
N TYR A 60 2.95 11.07 12.19
CA TYR A 60 3.38 11.93 11.10
C TYR A 60 2.52 11.71 9.86
N LEU A 61 2.18 12.80 9.18
CA LEU A 61 1.47 12.77 7.89
C LEU A 61 2.47 12.77 6.74
N ARG A 62 2.20 12.01 5.67
CA ARG A 62 2.99 12.00 4.42
C ARG A 62 2.30 12.83 3.32
N HIS A 63 2.97 13.85 2.77
CA HIS A 63 2.30 14.81 1.84
C HIS A 63 2.42 14.44 0.37
N TYR A 64 3.49 13.75 -0.03
CA TYR A 64 3.80 13.52 -1.45
C TYR A 64 2.75 12.70 -2.23
N ARG A 65 1.77 12.09 -1.55
CA ARG A 65 0.69 11.30 -2.14
C ARG A 65 -0.68 11.96 -1.92
N GLY A 66 -0.90 13.11 -2.55
CA GLY A 66 -2.21 13.75 -2.66
C GLY A 66 -2.52 14.87 -1.65
N TYR A 67 -1.62 15.19 -0.71
CA TYR A 67 -1.81 16.34 0.18
C TYR A 67 -0.80 17.44 -0.12
N THR A 68 -1.29 18.64 -0.39
CA THR A 68 -0.43 19.81 -0.57
C THR A 68 -0.36 20.57 0.74
N ILE A 69 0.83 20.64 1.32
CA ILE A 69 1.12 21.56 2.43
C ILE A 69 1.78 22.79 1.82
N ASN A 70 1.39 23.97 2.30
CA ASN A 70 2.05 25.24 2.02
C ASN A 70 3.44 25.28 2.67
N SER A 71 4.42 24.63 2.02
CA SER A 71 5.83 24.72 2.40
C SER A 71 6.52 25.79 1.55
N PRO A 72 7.33 26.68 2.15
CA PRO A 72 8.16 27.63 1.39
C PRO A 72 9.32 26.95 0.64
N VAL A 73 9.62 25.69 0.97
CA VAL A 73 10.70 24.90 0.35
C VAL A 73 10.17 24.10 -0.84
N GLU A 74 10.95 24.05 -1.92
CA GLU A 74 10.67 23.26 -3.13
C GLU A 74 10.36 21.78 -2.81
N ARG A 75 9.42 21.19 -3.57
CA ARG A 75 8.96 19.81 -3.37
C ARG A 75 10.08 18.77 -3.47
N LYS A 76 11.22 19.02 -4.10
CA LYS A 76 12.31 18.02 -4.17
C LYS A 76 13.13 17.94 -2.88
N VAL A 77 13.21 19.06 -2.14
CA VAL A 77 14.02 19.21 -0.92
C VAL A 77 13.15 19.30 0.34
N SER A 78 11.84 19.46 0.18
CA SER A 78 10.92 19.55 1.31
C SER A 78 10.87 18.26 2.14
N GLN A 79 10.58 18.42 3.42
CA GLN A 79 10.43 17.30 4.34
C GLN A 79 9.29 16.36 3.90
N GLN A 80 9.58 15.05 3.83
CA GLN A 80 8.61 14.03 3.41
C GLN A 80 7.42 13.88 4.37
N PHE A 81 7.64 14.19 5.64
CA PHE A 81 6.68 14.00 6.74
C PHE A 81 6.47 15.28 7.52
N ALA A 82 5.22 15.68 7.69
CA ALA A 82 4.83 16.84 8.46
C ALA A 82 4.54 16.35 9.85
N GLY A 83 4.91 17.20 10.80
CA GLY A 83 4.22 17.41 12.07
C GLY A 83 3.86 16.15 12.84
N PRO A 84 4.25 16.03 14.11
CA PRO A 84 3.55 15.08 14.95
C PRO A 84 2.12 15.62 15.19
N PHE A 85 1.15 15.06 14.49
CA PHE A 85 -0.27 15.28 14.72
C PHE A 85 -0.78 14.32 15.80
N THR A 86 -1.67 14.81 16.63
CA THR A 86 -2.35 13.97 17.63
C THR A 86 -3.55 13.29 16.97
N VAL A 87 -3.67 11.98 17.16
CA VAL A 87 -4.86 11.21 16.78
C VAL A 87 -5.98 11.54 17.76
N THR A 88 -7.06 12.15 17.27
CA THR A 88 -8.22 12.55 18.10
C THR A 88 -9.21 11.40 18.24
N GLU A 89 -9.49 10.71 17.15
CA GLU A 89 -10.45 9.60 17.13
C GLU A 89 -10.15 8.64 15.99
N ARG A 90 -10.65 7.40 16.13
CA ARG A 90 -10.62 6.41 15.06
C ARG A 90 -11.93 6.49 14.27
N ALA A 91 -11.88 7.13 13.11
CA ALA A 91 -13.04 7.28 12.23
C ALA A 91 -13.47 5.97 11.56
N GLY A 92 -12.58 4.97 11.43
CA GLY A 92 -12.93 3.66 10.90
C GLY A 92 -11.80 2.63 10.96
N ARG A 93 -11.92 1.55 10.18
CA ARG A 93 -10.91 0.47 10.17
C ARG A 93 -9.54 0.97 9.68
N SER A 94 -9.55 1.86 8.69
CA SER A 94 -8.35 2.32 7.96
C SER A 94 -8.23 3.85 7.91
N ALA A 95 -8.99 4.58 8.73
CA ALA A 95 -8.97 6.04 8.75
C ALA A 95 -9.02 6.57 10.19
N TYR A 96 -8.23 7.61 10.45
CA TYR A 96 -8.12 8.27 11.75
C TYR A 96 -8.32 9.76 11.57
N ARG A 97 -8.97 10.39 12.56
CA ARG A 97 -9.07 11.84 12.61
C ARG A 97 -7.86 12.39 13.36
N LEU A 98 -7.22 13.38 12.74
CA LEU A 98 -6.09 14.08 13.30
C LEU A 98 -6.50 15.49 13.72
N HIS A 99 -5.84 15.99 14.76
CA HIS A 99 -5.87 17.40 15.10
C HIS A 99 -4.96 18.19 14.14
N VAL A 100 -5.48 18.50 12.96
CA VAL A 100 -4.82 19.32 11.94
C VAL A 100 -5.17 20.79 12.22
N PRO A 101 -4.20 21.71 12.18
CA PRO A 101 -4.48 23.12 12.40
C PRO A 101 -5.23 23.74 11.20
N ASP A 102 -6.14 24.67 11.47
CA ASP A 102 -7.10 25.20 10.49
C ASP A 102 -6.46 25.93 9.30
N HIS A 103 -5.21 26.39 9.44
CA HIS A 103 -4.48 27.03 8.35
C HIS A 103 -4.09 26.03 7.24
N TRP A 104 -4.21 24.72 7.47
CA TRP A 104 -4.01 23.71 6.45
C TRP A 104 -5.34 23.33 5.81
N ARG A 105 -5.42 23.50 4.49
CA ARG A 105 -6.57 23.11 3.67
C ARG A 105 -6.64 21.58 3.46
N ILE A 106 -6.48 20.82 4.53
CA ILE A 106 -6.44 19.35 4.54
C ILE A 106 -7.60 18.85 5.39
N HIS A 107 -8.34 17.86 4.90
CA HIS A 107 -9.42 17.25 5.65
C HIS A 107 -8.87 16.48 6.88
N PRO A 108 -9.48 16.60 8.07
CA PRO A 108 -8.92 16.04 9.30
C PRO A 108 -8.96 14.50 9.36
N ILE A 109 -9.81 13.85 8.56
CA ILE A 109 -9.85 12.39 8.44
C ILE A 109 -8.83 11.93 7.40
N ILE A 110 -7.81 11.20 7.84
CA ILE A 110 -6.69 10.72 7.03
C ILE A 110 -6.63 9.19 7.04
N SER A 111 -6.27 8.60 5.89
CA SER A 111 -6.07 7.15 5.75
C SER A 111 -4.79 6.68 6.42
N VAL A 112 -4.81 5.49 7.04
CA VAL A 112 -3.64 4.83 7.66
C VAL A 112 -2.43 4.74 6.75
N TYR A 113 -2.63 4.66 5.43
CA TYR A 113 -1.55 4.55 4.45
C TYR A 113 -0.67 5.80 4.38
N GLN A 114 -1.23 6.96 4.76
CA GLN A 114 -0.53 8.24 4.77
C GLN A 114 0.06 8.57 6.15
N LEU A 115 -0.16 7.71 7.15
CA LEU A 115 0.29 7.92 8.53
C LEU A 115 1.53 7.08 8.84
N ARG A 116 2.43 7.64 9.64
CA ARG A 116 3.52 6.89 10.28
C ARG A 116 3.53 7.17 11.76
N VAL A 117 3.75 6.13 12.56
CA VAL A 117 3.96 6.29 14.00
C VAL A 117 5.19 7.16 14.25
N ARG A 118 5.09 8.11 15.19
CA ARG A 118 6.25 8.83 15.68
C ARG A 118 7.14 7.85 16.42
N ARG A 119 8.17 7.35 15.74
CA ARG A 119 9.23 6.58 16.41
C ARG A 119 9.92 7.53 17.39
N ALA A 120 10.01 7.14 18.65
CA ALA A 120 10.95 7.78 19.55
C ALA A 120 12.32 7.66 18.89
N ARG A 121 12.99 8.80 18.67
CA ARG A 121 14.39 8.80 18.25
C ARG A 121 15.13 8.14 19.40
N SER A 122 15.43 6.84 19.28
CA SER A 122 16.33 6.17 20.20
C SER A 122 17.62 6.99 20.18
N ILE A 123 18.01 7.47 21.35
CA ILE A 123 19.22 8.24 21.60
C ILE A 123 20.42 7.29 21.42
N ARG A 124 20.61 6.79 20.21
CA ARG A 124 21.77 6.01 19.74
C ARG A 124 22.51 6.82 18.66
N GLN A 125 22.52 8.15 18.86
CA GLN A 125 23.40 9.07 18.15
C GLN A 125 24.35 9.79 19.12
N GLU A 126 24.57 9.22 20.30
CA GLU A 126 25.76 9.43 21.11
C GLU A 126 26.56 8.14 20.86
N GLN A 127 27.58 8.02 20.02
CA GLN A 127 28.74 8.86 19.78
C GLN A 127 29.09 8.77 18.28
N ARG A 128 28.67 9.74 17.48
CA ARG A 128 29.44 10.08 16.28
C ARG A 128 30.26 11.29 16.65
N GLN A 129 31.31 11.07 17.45
CA GLN A 129 32.40 12.03 17.47
C GLN A 129 32.80 12.22 15.99
N PRO A 130 32.98 13.46 15.50
CA PRO A 130 33.62 13.62 14.21
C PRO A 130 34.93 12.84 14.32
N ASN A 131 35.15 11.88 13.43
CA ASN A 131 36.47 11.30 13.28
C ASN A 131 37.35 12.45 12.81
N VAL A 132 37.94 13.18 13.75
CA VAL A 132 38.94 14.20 13.46
C VAL A 132 40.10 13.40 12.91
N ILE A 133 40.16 13.31 11.58
CA ILE A 133 41.33 12.80 10.88
C ILE A 133 42.43 13.81 11.21
N SER A 134 43.17 13.58 12.29
CA SER A 134 44.41 14.28 12.62
C SER A 134 45.46 13.86 11.61
N ASP A 135 45.28 14.26 10.35
CA ASP A 135 46.29 14.11 9.32
C ASP A 135 47.40 15.14 9.60
N PRO A 136 48.63 14.71 9.89
CA PRO A 136 49.71 15.61 10.23
C PRO A 136 50.10 16.55 9.08
N ARG A 137 49.58 16.35 7.86
CA ARG A 137 49.90 17.15 6.67
C ARG A 137 49.24 18.53 6.60
N TRP A 138 48.26 18.81 7.46
CA TRP A 138 47.58 20.13 7.56
C TRP A 138 47.95 20.93 8.80
N LYS A 139 48.98 20.49 9.54
CA LYS A 139 49.60 21.26 10.61
C LYS A 139 50.94 21.83 10.12
N THR A 140 50.90 23.10 9.74
CA THR A 140 52.00 24.05 9.44
C THR A 140 53.11 23.57 8.50
#